data_AF-A0A7Y0FY25-F1
#
_entry.id   AF-A0A7Y0FY25-F1
#
_cell.length_a   1.000
_cell.length_b   1.000
_cell.length_c   1.000
_cell.angle_alpha   90.00
_cell.angle_beta   90.00
_cell.angle_gamma   90.00
#
_symmetry.space_group_name_H-M   'P 1'
#
loop_
_entity.id
_entity.type
_entity.pdbx_description
1 polymer ?
#
loop_
_entity_poly.entity_id
_entity_poly.type
_entity_poly.pdbx_seq_one_letter_code
_entity_poly.pdbx_strand_id
1 'polypeptide(L)'
;MKTSVAGYRLSIAMRYWHSARIILANQIRQSEFLEPLGFLLGMATELALKAYLLDTGVTEKALASKKIGHDLRALLRECIRAGLEIAPNEASCILNMREAHFTHFNRYGAPADEQGVPHGAVLLTNDEMALSQVAALLDRISGDPAKLRVRHGHAEKLDWPQTLPVLYPVDAEVLRELEATIDGKVSYVASLNRSIQERRKHSQQR
;
A
#
# COMPACT_ATOMS: atom_id res chain seq x y z
N MET A 1 18.59 -11.61 -22.72
CA MET A 1 18.88 -11.51 -21.27
C MET A 1 17.69 -12.11 -20.52
N LYS A 2 17.88 -13.13 -19.67
CA LYS A 2 16.76 -13.68 -18.87
C LYS A 2 16.43 -12.69 -17.75
N THR A 3 15.18 -12.26 -17.65
CA THR A 3 14.73 -11.41 -16.53
C THR A 3 14.81 -12.21 -15.23
N SER A 4 15.44 -11.66 -14.19
CA SER A 4 15.47 -12.29 -12.87
C SER A 4 14.05 -12.39 -12.30
N VAL A 5 13.84 -13.29 -11.35
CA VAL A 5 12.54 -13.42 -10.65
C VAL A 5 12.16 -12.11 -9.94
N ALA A 6 13.13 -11.44 -9.31
CA ALA A 6 12.96 -10.11 -8.73
C ALA A 6 12.54 -9.07 -9.79
N GLY A 7 13.25 -9.01 -10.92
CA GLY A 7 12.95 -8.08 -12.01
C GLY A 7 11.57 -8.32 -12.65
N TYR A 8 11.14 -9.59 -12.76
CA TYR A 8 9.80 -9.91 -13.24
C TYR A 8 8.73 -9.44 -12.24
N ARG A 9 8.94 -9.67 -10.94
CA ARG A 9 8.01 -9.27 -9.88
C ARG A 9 7.88 -7.75 -9.78
N LEU A 10 8.98 -7.01 -9.90
CA LEU A 10 8.97 -5.54 -9.99
C LEU A 10 8.22 -5.05 -11.24
N SER A 11 8.36 -5.75 -12.38
CA SER A 11 7.62 -5.41 -13.59
C SER A 11 6.11 -5.59 -13.42
N ILE A 12 5.66 -6.58 -12.64
CA ILE A 12 4.24 -6.74 -12.30
C ILE A 12 3.79 -5.62 -11.36
N ALA A 13 4.58 -5.30 -10.33
CA ALA A 13 4.30 -4.19 -9.41
C ALA A 13 4.05 -2.88 -10.18
N MET A 14 4.89 -2.60 -11.17
CA MET A 14 4.74 -1.44 -12.05
C MET A 14 3.46 -1.48 -12.89
N ARG A 15 3.03 -2.64 -13.39
CA ARG A 15 1.76 -2.75 -14.14
C ARG A 15 0.56 -2.44 -13.25
N TYR A 16 0.56 -2.90 -12.00
CA TYR A 16 -0.48 -2.55 -11.02
C TYR A 16 -0.52 -1.05 -10.73
N TRP A 17 0.64 -0.45 -10.44
CA TRP A 17 0.73 1.00 -10.20
C TRP A 17 0.30 1.82 -11.43
N HIS A 18 0.75 1.42 -12.62
CA HIS A 18 0.36 2.07 -13.87
C HIS A 18 -1.15 2.00 -14.12
N SER A 19 -1.78 0.88 -13.79
CA SER A 19 -3.24 0.73 -13.87
C SER A 19 -3.95 1.64 -12.87
N ALA A 20 -3.43 1.76 -11.64
CA ALA A 20 -3.98 2.68 -10.64
C ALA A 20 -3.92 4.13 -11.12
N ARG A 21 -2.81 4.52 -11.76
CA ARG A 21 -2.65 5.85 -12.36
C ARG A 21 -3.71 6.16 -13.42
N ILE A 22 -4.02 5.19 -14.30
CA ILE A 22 -5.05 5.37 -15.34
C ILE A 22 -6.43 5.58 -14.69
N ILE A 23 -6.77 4.76 -13.68
CA ILE A 23 -8.05 4.90 -12.97
C ILE A 23 -8.14 6.27 -12.29
N LEU A 24 -7.08 6.68 -11.59
CA LEU A 24 -7.07 7.97 -10.89
C LEU A 24 -7.24 9.14 -11.85
N ALA A 25 -6.61 9.10 -13.03
CA ALA A 25 -6.74 10.14 -14.05
C ALA A 25 -8.16 10.22 -14.67
N ASN A 26 -8.96 9.16 -14.53
CA ASN A 26 -10.32 9.07 -15.08
C ASN A 26 -11.40 9.11 -13.98
N GLN A 27 -11.05 9.36 -12.73
CA GLN A 27 -12.05 9.50 -11.65
C GLN A 27 -12.84 10.79 -11.84
N ILE A 28 -14.17 10.71 -11.71
CA ILE A 28 -15.05 11.88 -11.77
C ILE A 28 -15.14 12.52 -10.38
N ARG A 29 -15.13 11.68 -9.33
CA ARG A 29 -15.18 12.11 -7.93
C ARG A 29 -14.01 11.54 -7.16
N GLN A 30 -13.57 12.29 -6.15
CA GLN A 30 -12.60 11.81 -5.19
C GLN A 30 -13.11 10.51 -4.55
N SER A 31 -12.25 9.50 -4.49
CA SER A 31 -12.56 8.20 -3.89
C SER A 31 -13.72 7.45 -4.55
N GLU A 32 -14.09 7.78 -5.79
CA GLU A 32 -15.08 7.01 -6.57
C GLU A 32 -14.64 5.56 -6.79
N PHE A 33 -13.34 5.37 -6.96
CA PHE A 33 -12.70 4.08 -7.23
C PHE A 33 -11.87 3.60 -6.05
N LEU A 34 -12.32 3.88 -4.83
CA LEU A 34 -11.58 3.66 -3.59
C LEU A 34 -11.05 2.22 -3.46
N GLU A 35 -11.93 1.22 -3.53
CA GLU A 35 -11.57 -0.19 -3.41
C GLU A 35 -10.64 -0.65 -4.54
N PRO A 36 -10.94 -0.46 -5.84
CA PRO A 36 -10.03 -0.88 -6.90
C PRO A 36 -8.69 -0.13 -6.87
N LEU A 37 -8.66 1.17 -6.56
CA LEU A 37 -7.39 1.90 -6.40
C LEU A 37 -6.58 1.34 -5.24
N GLY A 38 -7.20 1.15 -4.07
CA GLY A 38 -6.56 0.55 -2.91
C GLY A 38 -6.01 -0.85 -3.20
N PHE A 39 -6.75 -1.66 -3.97
CA PHE A 39 -6.30 -3.00 -4.39
C PHE A 39 -5.05 -2.91 -5.26
N LEU A 40 -5.08 -2.08 -6.30
CA LEU A 40 -3.96 -1.94 -7.24
C LEU A 40 -2.71 -1.40 -6.53
N LEU A 41 -2.85 -0.39 -5.67
CA LEU A 41 -1.74 0.20 -4.93
C LEU A 41 -1.18 -0.76 -3.86
N GLY A 42 -2.04 -1.49 -3.15
CA GLY A 42 -1.62 -2.54 -2.22
C GLY A 42 -0.84 -3.67 -2.90
N MET A 43 -1.34 -4.15 -4.05
CA MET A 43 -0.66 -5.17 -4.85
C MET A 43 0.67 -4.68 -5.43
N ALA A 44 0.72 -3.45 -5.95
CA ALA A 44 1.96 -2.84 -6.42
C ALA A 44 3.00 -2.79 -5.29
N THR A 45 2.59 -2.33 -4.11
CA THR A 45 3.45 -2.24 -2.92
C THR A 45 3.95 -3.62 -2.47
N GLU A 46 3.07 -4.61 -2.33
CA GLU A 46 3.43 -5.97 -1.93
C GLU A 46 4.49 -6.57 -2.87
N LEU A 47 4.24 -6.46 -4.18
CA LEU A 47 5.12 -7.03 -5.18
C LEU A 47 6.46 -6.30 -5.28
N ALA A 48 6.48 -4.97 -5.12
CA ALA A 48 7.71 -4.20 -5.08
C ALA A 48 8.58 -4.61 -3.88
N LEU A 49 8.03 -4.64 -2.67
CA LEU A 49 8.76 -5.06 -1.46
C LEU A 49 9.28 -6.50 -1.58
N LYS A 50 8.46 -7.42 -2.10
CA LYS A 50 8.91 -8.80 -2.37
C LYS A 50 10.03 -8.84 -3.42
N ALA A 51 9.97 -8.01 -4.46
CA ALA A 51 11.03 -7.93 -5.47
C ALA A 51 12.35 -7.49 -4.85
N TYR A 52 12.33 -6.49 -3.97
CA TYR A 52 13.51 -6.05 -3.21
C TYR A 52 14.09 -7.20 -2.38
N LEU A 53 13.26 -7.87 -1.57
CA LEU A 53 13.72 -8.96 -0.72
C LEU A 53 14.31 -10.14 -1.51
N LEU A 54 13.78 -10.43 -2.70
CA LEU A 54 14.36 -11.45 -3.58
C LEU A 54 15.74 -11.06 -4.09
N ASP A 55 15.93 -9.78 -4.43
CA ASP A 55 17.22 -9.27 -4.89
C ASP A 55 18.26 -9.29 -3.77
N THR A 56 17.83 -9.10 -2.51
CA THR A 56 18.68 -9.26 -1.32
C THR A 56 18.85 -10.72 -0.86
N GLY A 57 18.32 -11.70 -1.60
CA GLY A 57 18.54 -13.13 -1.36
C GLY A 57 17.48 -13.88 -0.55
N VAL A 58 16.35 -13.25 -0.20
CA VAL A 58 15.21 -13.95 0.46
C VAL A 58 14.52 -14.87 -0.55
N THR A 59 14.32 -16.14 -0.18
CA THR A 59 13.71 -17.12 -1.09
C THR A 59 12.21 -16.91 -1.30
N GLU A 60 11.70 -17.31 -2.48
CA GLU A 60 10.24 -17.28 -2.74
C GLU A 60 9.43 -18.08 -1.71
N LYS A 61 9.97 -19.21 -1.24
CA LYS A 61 9.33 -20.03 -0.20
C LYS A 61 9.15 -19.25 1.10
N ALA A 62 10.14 -18.44 1.50
CA ALA A 62 10.02 -17.59 2.68
C ALA A 62 8.99 -16.48 2.48
N LEU A 63 8.97 -15.86 1.29
CA LEU A 63 8.00 -14.83 0.92
C LEU A 63 6.57 -15.35 0.73
N ALA A 64 6.37 -16.65 0.53
CA ALA A 64 5.05 -17.28 0.49
C ALA A 64 4.54 -17.73 1.87
N SER A 65 5.35 -17.58 2.92
CA SER A 65 4.96 -18.00 4.27
C SER A 65 3.84 -17.12 4.86
N LYS A 66 3.00 -17.69 5.73
CA LYS A 66 1.95 -16.93 6.44
C LYS A 66 2.49 -15.75 7.27
N LYS A 67 3.77 -15.78 7.66
CA LYS A 67 4.41 -14.74 8.48
C LYS A 67 4.74 -13.46 7.71
N ILE A 68 5.01 -13.57 6.41
CA ILE A 68 5.48 -12.46 5.58
C ILE A 68 4.49 -12.19 4.43
N GLY A 69 3.81 -13.23 3.95
CA GLY A 69 3.41 -13.32 2.55
C GLY A 69 2.44 -12.27 2.04
N HIS A 70 1.59 -11.68 2.88
CA HIS A 70 0.65 -10.64 2.44
C HIS A 70 0.58 -9.45 3.39
N ASP A 71 1.44 -9.42 4.41
CA ASP A 71 1.45 -8.34 5.39
C ASP A 71 2.45 -7.27 4.97
N LEU A 72 1.96 -6.12 4.50
CA LEU A 72 2.78 -4.99 4.08
C LEU A 72 3.70 -4.49 5.21
N ARG A 73 3.26 -4.57 6.48
CA ARG A 73 4.09 -4.19 7.63
C ARG A 73 5.26 -5.15 7.79
N ALA A 74 5.00 -6.46 7.71
CA ALA A 74 6.05 -7.47 7.80
C ALA A 74 7.06 -7.33 6.66
N LEU A 75 6.58 -7.14 5.42
CA LEU A 75 7.43 -6.91 4.25
C LEU A 75 8.29 -5.66 4.40
N LEU A 76 7.71 -4.54 4.84
CA LEU A 76 8.43 -3.28 5.02
C LEU A 76 9.53 -3.40 6.09
N ARG A 77 9.22 -4.04 7.23
CA ARG A 77 10.21 -4.32 8.30
C ARG A 77 11.40 -5.11 7.76
N GLU A 78 11.17 -6.18 7.01
CA GLU A 78 12.27 -6.97 6.44
C GLU A 78 13.06 -6.17 5.39
N CYS A 79 12.40 -5.34 4.57
CA CYS A 79 13.09 -4.51 3.59
C CYS A 79 14.01 -3.49 4.27
N ILE A 80 13.53 -2.81 5.32
CA ILE A 80 14.33 -1.85 6.09
C ILE A 80 15.52 -2.55 6.77
N ARG A 81 15.32 -3.74 7.36
CA ARG A 81 16.43 -4.55 7.90
C ARG A 81 17.45 -4.96 6.84
N ALA A 82 16.99 -5.19 5.61
CA ALA A 82 17.82 -5.49 4.46
C ALA A 82 18.37 -4.23 3.76
N GLY A 83 18.25 -3.05 4.38
CA GLY A 83 18.89 -1.81 3.91
C GLY A 83 18.05 -0.94 2.96
N LEU A 84 16.74 -1.16 2.83
CA LEU A 84 15.89 -0.28 2.03
C LEU A 84 15.81 1.11 2.67
N GLU A 85 16.34 2.11 1.98
CA GLU A 85 16.20 3.51 2.36
C GLU A 85 14.85 4.08 1.89
N ILE A 86 14.00 4.43 2.85
CA ILE A 86 12.65 4.93 2.63
C ILE A 86 12.35 6.08 3.60
N ALA A 87 11.59 7.09 3.17
CA ALA A 87 11.22 8.23 4.01
C ALA A 87 10.04 7.91 4.95
N PRO A 88 9.88 8.63 6.09
CA PRO A 88 8.80 8.37 7.04
C PRO A 88 7.38 8.47 6.46
N ASN A 89 7.14 9.41 5.55
CA ASN A 89 5.85 9.58 4.86
C ASN A 89 5.54 8.41 3.91
N GLU A 90 6.55 7.90 3.20
CA GLU A 90 6.43 6.72 2.32
C GLU A 90 6.12 5.47 3.15
N ALA A 91 6.88 5.23 4.24
CA ALA A 91 6.64 4.14 5.17
C ALA A 91 5.24 4.23 5.80
N SER A 92 4.83 5.43 6.24
CA SER A 92 3.48 5.67 6.77
C SER A 92 2.39 5.34 5.75
N CYS A 93 2.60 5.67 4.47
CA CYS A 93 1.66 5.34 3.40
C CYS A 93 1.49 3.83 3.24
N ILE A 94 2.60 3.07 3.23
CA ILE A 94 2.57 1.60 3.16
C ILE A 94 1.83 1.02 4.36
N LEU A 95 2.10 1.53 5.57
CA LEU A 95 1.45 1.07 6.79
C LEU A 95 -0.05 1.36 6.82
N ASN A 96 -0.49 2.51 6.28
CA ASN A 96 -1.91 2.84 6.17
C ASN A 96 -2.66 1.87 5.22
N MET A 97 -2.05 1.47 4.10
CA MET A 97 -2.67 0.54 3.15
C MET A 97 -2.78 -0.90 3.69
N ARG A 98 -2.01 -1.24 4.73
CA ARG A 98 -1.89 -2.61 5.25
C ARG A 98 -3.24 -3.24 5.57
N GLU A 99 -4.07 -2.58 6.37
CA GLU A 99 -5.27 -3.20 6.93
C GLU A 99 -6.26 -3.58 5.83
N ALA A 100 -6.53 -2.65 4.91
CA ALA A 100 -7.43 -2.87 3.78
C ALA A 100 -6.91 -3.92 2.79
N HIS A 101 -5.59 -4.01 2.61
CA HIS A 101 -4.94 -5.04 1.79
C HIS A 101 -5.03 -6.43 2.45
N PHE A 102 -4.70 -6.49 3.75
CA PHE A 102 -4.59 -7.74 4.51
C PHE A 102 -5.95 -8.39 4.77
N THR A 103 -6.98 -7.60 5.05
CA THR A 103 -8.35 -8.07 5.28
C THR A 103 -9.15 -8.30 3.99
N HIS A 104 -8.54 -8.03 2.84
CA HIS A 104 -9.20 -8.07 1.52
C HIS A 104 -10.38 -7.10 1.36
N PHE A 105 -10.46 -6.06 2.19
CA PHE A 105 -11.44 -4.98 2.05
C PHE A 105 -11.44 -4.40 0.64
N ASN A 106 -10.26 -4.14 0.06
CA ASN A 106 -10.15 -3.57 -1.29
C ASN A 106 -10.73 -4.47 -2.41
N ARG A 107 -11.07 -5.74 -2.10
CA ARG A 107 -11.67 -6.68 -3.05
C ARG A 107 -13.16 -6.85 -2.85
N TYR A 108 -13.62 -6.81 -1.61
CA TYR A 108 -14.98 -7.21 -1.22
C TYR A 108 -15.78 -6.09 -0.55
N GLY A 109 -15.16 -4.94 -0.30
CA GLY A 109 -15.72 -3.90 0.56
C GLY A 109 -15.78 -4.34 2.02
N ALA A 110 -16.52 -3.59 2.83
CA ALA A 110 -16.74 -3.99 4.21
C ALA A 110 -17.73 -5.18 4.28
N PRO A 111 -17.43 -6.20 5.10
CA PRO A 111 -18.28 -7.38 5.21
C PRO A 111 -19.65 -6.98 5.73
N ALA A 112 -20.74 -7.25 4.99
CA ALA A 112 -22.08 -7.00 5.51
C ALA A 112 -22.38 -7.95 6.68
N ASP A 113 -22.72 -7.41 7.84
CA ASP A 113 -23.33 -8.17 8.94
C ASP A 113 -24.82 -7.80 9.10
N GLU A 114 -25.56 -8.54 9.93
CA GLU A 114 -26.98 -8.29 10.23
C GLU A 114 -27.23 -6.89 10.82
N GLN A 115 -26.18 -6.16 11.20
CA GLN A 115 -26.20 -4.82 11.78
C GLN A 115 -25.70 -3.72 10.82
N GLY A 116 -25.38 -4.09 9.57
CA GLY A 116 -25.00 -3.18 8.49
C GLY A 116 -23.57 -3.38 7.99
N VAL A 117 -22.98 -2.30 7.45
CA VAL A 117 -21.59 -2.30 6.96
C VAL A 117 -20.66 -1.82 8.08
N PRO A 118 -19.87 -2.68 8.75
CA PRO A 118 -18.79 -2.28 9.62
C PRO A 118 -17.80 -1.40 8.85
N HIS A 119 -17.86 -0.10 9.09
CA HIS A 119 -16.94 0.89 8.52
C HIS A 119 -15.51 0.81 9.12
N GLY A 120 -15.03 -0.39 9.45
CA GLY A 120 -13.76 -0.60 10.13
C GLY A 120 -12.55 -0.29 9.25
N ALA A 121 -11.77 0.71 9.67
CA ALA A 121 -10.42 1.05 9.20
C ALA A 121 -10.27 1.26 7.68
N VAL A 122 -11.15 2.05 7.07
CA VAL A 122 -10.86 2.67 5.78
C VAL A 122 -9.81 3.76 5.99
N LEU A 123 -8.54 3.37 6.13
CA LEU A 123 -7.41 4.29 6.04
C LEU A 123 -6.84 4.20 4.64
N LEU A 124 -7.61 4.66 3.67
CA LEU A 124 -7.04 5.00 2.39
C LEU A 124 -6.56 6.43 2.49
N THR A 125 -5.23 6.55 2.64
CA THR A 125 -4.49 7.77 2.35
C THR A 125 -5.00 8.39 1.07
N ASN A 126 -5.06 9.72 1.00
CA ASN A 126 -5.34 10.46 -0.24
C ASN A 126 -4.78 9.71 -1.46
N ASP A 127 -5.66 9.31 -2.39
CA ASP A 127 -5.31 8.40 -3.50
C ASP A 127 -4.14 8.94 -4.35
N GLU A 128 -4.06 10.27 -4.53
CA GLU A 128 -2.95 10.93 -5.23
C GLU A 128 -1.64 10.84 -4.44
N MET A 129 -1.72 11.03 -3.12
CA MET A 129 -0.58 10.85 -2.23
C MET A 129 -0.12 9.40 -2.26
N ALA A 130 -1.04 8.44 -2.18
CA ALA A 130 -0.72 7.02 -2.22
C ALA A 130 -0.08 6.61 -3.54
N LEU A 131 -0.63 7.08 -4.67
CA LEU A 131 -0.03 6.89 -5.99
C LEU A 131 1.41 7.43 -6.02
N SER A 132 1.64 8.62 -5.47
CA SER A 132 2.96 9.25 -5.44
C SER A 132 3.96 8.49 -4.56
N GLN A 133 3.56 8.05 -3.37
CA GLN A 133 4.44 7.31 -2.47
C GLN A 133 4.77 5.91 -3.03
N VAL A 134 3.83 5.24 -3.71
CA VAL A 134 4.10 3.95 -4.37
C VAL A 134 5.03 4.13 -5.58
N ALA A 135 4.92 5.24 -6.31
CA ALA A 135 5.88 5.57 -7.38
C ALA A 135 7.30 5.73 -6.83
N ALA A 136 7.45 6.44 -5.70
CA ALA A 136 8.73 6.59 -5.02
C ALA A 136 9.30 5.25 -4.58
N LEU A 137 8.49 4.35 -4.00
CA LEU A 137 8.91 2.99 -3.66
C LEU A 137 9.43 2.21 -4.88
N LEU A 138 8.73 2.29 -6.01
CA LEU A 138 9.14 1.62 -7.25
C LEU A 138 10.47 2.15 -7.77
N ASP A 139 10.66 3.47 -7.75
CA ASP A 139 11.90 4.12 -8.15
C ASP A 139 13.07 3.65 -7.26
N ARG A 140 12.88 3.66 -5.93
CA ARG A 140 13.87 3.19 -4.94
C ARG A 140 14.34 1.77 -5.20
N ILE A 141 13.40 0.86 -5.45
CA ILE A 141 13.69 -0.56 -5.63
C ILE A 141 14.26 -0.86 -7.01
N SER A 142 13.97 -0.03 -8.01
CA SER A 142 14.41 -0.27 -9.38
C SER A 142 15.90 -0.09 -9.63
N GLY A 143 16.59 0.71 -8.80
CA GLY A 143 17.98 1.13 -9.00
C GLY A 143 18.22 2.06 -10.21
N ASP A 144 17.37 1.99 -11.25
CA ASP A 144 17.37 2.85 -12.43
C ASP A 144 15.93 3.29 -12.77
N PRO A 145 15.42 4.33 -12.10
CA PRO A 145 14.09 4.89 -12.32
C PRO A 145 13.87 5.34 -13.77
N ALA A 146 14.89 5.89 -14.43
CA ALA A 146 14.78 6.42 -15.79
C ALA A 146 14.44 5.30 -16.77
N LYS A 147 15.15 4.17 -16.68
CA LYS A 147 14.88 2.99 -17.51
C LYS A 147 13.53 2.37 -17.21
N LEU A 148 13.13 2.33 -15.95
CA LEU A 148 11.82 1.83 -15.52
C LEU A 148 10.69 2.68 -16.14
N ARG A 149 10.81 4.01 -16.04
CA ARG A 149 9.87 4.99 -16.60
C ARG A 149 9.73 4.88 -18.11
N VAL A 150 10.86 4.79 -18.84
CA VAL A 150 10.85 4.62 -20.31
C VAL A 150 10.12 3.35 -20.73
N ARG A 151 10.35 2.23 -20.02
CA ARG A 151 9.71 0.94 -20.33
C ARG A 151 8.20 0.95 -20.12
N HIS A 152 7.72 1.73 -19.15
CA HIS A 152 6.32 1.78 -18.74
C HIS A 152 5.65 3.14 -19.04
N GLY A 153 6.19 3.86 -20.02
CA GLY A 153 5.58 5.06 -20.56
C GLY A 153 4.18 4.76 -21.12
N HIS A 154 3.27 5.72 -20.98
CA HIS A 154 1.94 5.67 -21.59
C HIS A 154 1.89 6.63 -22.79
N ALA A 155 1.04 6.34 -23.77
CA ALA A 155 0.86 7.22 -24.93
C ALA A 155 0.27 8.57 -24.53
N GLU A 156 -0.66 8.57 -23.57
CA GLU A 156 -1.16 9.79 -22.94
C GLU A 156 -0.18 10.31 -21.89
N LYS A 157 -0.13 11.64 -21.72
CA LYS A 157 0.68 12.29 -20.69
C LYS A 157 0.02 12.15 -19.32
N LEU A 158 0.10 10.95 -18.76
CA LEU A 158 -0.25 10.69 -17.37
C LEU A 158 0.90 11.12 -16.46
N ASP A 159 0.56 11.75 -15.33
CA ASP A 159 1.57 12.23 -14.39
C ASP A 159 2.49 11.10 -13.90
N TRP A 160 3.77 11.40 -13.77
CA TRP A 160 4.72 10.50 -13.11
C TRP A 160 5.44 11.31 -12.04
N PRO A 161 5.01 11.18 -10.78
CA PRO A 161 5.48 12.06 -9.72
C PRO A 161 7.00 11.95 -9.55
N GLN A 162 7.60 13.07 -9.18
CA GLN A 162 9.03 13.13 -8.87
C GLN A 162 9.29 12.44 -7.53
N THR A 163 10.24 11.52 -7.52
CA THR A 163 10.72 10.89 -6.29
C THR A 163 11.75 11.82 -5.64
N LEU A 164 11.46 12.26 -4.42
CA LEU A 164 12.36 13.12 -3.65
C LEU A 164 13.46 12.29 -2.97
N PRO A 165 14.66 12.88 -2.77
CA PRO A 165 15.73 12.21 -2.05
C PRO A 165 15.34 11.94 -0.59
N VAL A 166 15.88 10.87 -0.01
CA VAL A 166 15.74 10.60 1.43
C VAL A 166 16.81 11.34 2.17
N LEU A 167 16.39 12.27 3.01
CA LEU A 167 17.29 12.97 3.92
C LEU A 167 17.40 12.22 5.26
N TYR A 168 16.31 11.58 5.69
CA TYR A 168 16.20 10.89 6.97
C TYR A 168 15.53 9.52 6.75
N PRO A 169 16.30 8.45 6.50
CA PRO A 169 15.74 7.13 6.28
C PRO A 169 15.11 6.58 7.56
N VAL A 170 14.03 5.82 7.40
CA VAL A 170 13.36 5.15 8.51
C VAL A 170 14.24 4.01 9.03
N ASP A 171 14.61 4.09 10.31
CA ASP A 171 15.23 2.98 11.04
C ASP A 171 14.19 2.16 11.83
N ALA A 172 14.68 1.20 12.62
CA ALA A 172 13.82 0.34 13.41
C ALA A 172 13.05 1.07 14.52
N GLU A 173 13.56 2.19 15.03
CA GLU A 173 12.90 2.98 16.08
C GLU A 173 11.79 3.84 15.49
N VAL A 174 12.11 4.62 14.45
CA VAL A 174 11.12 5.43 13.72
C VAL A 174 10.00 4.54 13.18
N LEU A 175 10.32 3.36 12.65
CA LEU A 175 9.29 2.43 12.17
C LEU A 175 8.32 1.99 13.27
N ARG A 176 8.80 1.73 14.49
CA ARG A 176 7.94 1.34 15.62
C ARG A 176 7.00 2.48 16.02
N GLU A 177 7.49 3.72 16.00
CA GLU A 177 6.66 4.91 16.30
C GLU A 177 5.57 5.11 15.25
N LEU A 178 5.92 4.94 13.97
CA LEU A 178 4.94 5.02 12.88
C LEU A 178 3.88 3.93 13.01
N GLU A 179 4.27 2.69 13.29
CA GLU A 179 3.34 1.58 13.51
C GLU A 179 2.40 1.85 14.68
N ALA A 180 2.92 2.31 15.82
CA ALA A 180 2.10 2.68 16.98
C ALA A 180 1.11 3.79 16.63
N THR A 181 1.54 4.79 15.85
CA THR A 181 0.67 5.87 15.38
C THR A 181 -0.46 5.35 14.49
N ILE A 182 -0.15 4.44 13.55
CA ILE A 182 -1.17 3.83 12.69
C ILE A 182 -2.12 2.93 13.48
N ASP A 183 -1.61 2.12 14.40
CA ASP A 183 -2.42 1.24 15.25
C ASP A 183 -3.37 2.06 16.14
N GLY A 184 -2.93 3.22 16.63
CA GLY A 184 -3.77 4.18 17.35
C GLY A 184 -4.90 4.74 16.48
N LYS A 185 -4.61 5.11 15.23
CA LYS A 185 -5.63 5.59 14.27
C LYS A 185 -6.65 4.51 13.94
N VAL A 186 -6.19 3.29 13.65
CA VAL A 186 -7.06 2.12 13.39
C VAL A 186 -7.98 1.87 14.59
N SER A 187 -7.42 1.86 15.79
CA SER A 187 -8.17 1.66 17.04
C SER A 187 -9.21 2.75 17.27
N TYR A 188 -8.88 4.01 16.98
CA TYR A 188 -9.79 5.14 17.08
C TYR A 188 -10.95 5.05 16.09
N VAL A 189 -10.68 4.72 14.82
CA VAL A 189 -11.74 4.52 13.82
C VAL A 189 -12.66 3.36 14.23
N ALA A 190 -12.08 2.25 14.69
CA ALA A 190 -12.85 1.12 15.18
C ALA A 190 -13.76 1.46 16.37
N SER A 191 -13.30 2.32 17.29
CA SER A 191 -14.13 2.75 18.44
C SER A 191 -15.29 3.65 18.02
N LEU A 192 -15.06 4.61 17.10
CA LEU A 192 -16.11 5.46 16.55
C LEU A 192 -17.24 4.65 15.91
N ASN A 193 -16.89 3.61 15.14
CA ASN A 193 -17.88 2.76 14.49
C ASN A 193 -18.77 2.01 15.49
N ARG A 194 -18.17 1.45 16.55
CA ARG A 194 -18.93 0.78 17.60
C ARG A 194 -19.94 1.74 18.24
N SER A 195 -19.50 2.96 18.58
CA SER A 195 -20.40 3.97 19.14
C SER A 195 -21.53 4.38 18.20
N ILE A 196 -21.29 4.45 16.88
CA ILE A 196 -22.33 4.75 15.89
C ILE A 196 -23.34 3.59 15.80
N GLN A 197 -22.88 2.34 15.77
CA GLN A 197 -23.75 1.16 15.74
C GLN A 197 -24.63 1.05 16.99
N GLU A 198 -24.07 1.31 18.18
CA GLU A 198 -24.82 1.33 19.44
C GLU A 198 -25.95 2.36 19.43
N ARG A 199 -25.68 3.59 18.93
CA ARG A 199 -26.71 4.64 18.81
C ARG A 199 -27.83 4.25 17.86
N ARG A 200 -27.51 3.61 16.72
CA ARG A 200 -28.51 3.14 15.75
C ARG A 200 -29.44 2.08 16.33
N LYS A 201 -28.90 1.13 17.11
CA LYS A 201 -29.71 0.11 17.80
C LYS A 201 -30.72 0.70 18.77
N HIS A 202 -30.32 1.72 19.54
CA HIS A 202 -31.21 2.40 20.49
C HIS A 202 -32.33 3.23 19.81
N SER A 203 -32.06 3.78 18.61
CA SER A 203 -33.08 4.53 17.86
C SER A 203 -34.14 3.66 17.17
N GLN A 204 -33.85 2.38 16.91
CA GLN A 204 -34.79 1.44 16.27
C GLN A 204 -35.72 0.73 17.29
N GLN A 205 -35.50 0.93 18.59
CA GLN A 205 -36.30 0.35 19.67
C GLN A 205 -37.32 1.34 20.26
N ARG A 206 -37.51 2.51 19.65
CA ARG A 206 -38.53 3.52 19.97
C ARG A 206 -39.52 3.64 18.84
#